data_AF-A0A940UHJ2-F1
#
_entry.id   AF-A0A940UHJ2-F1
#
_cell.length_a   1.000
_cell.length_b   1.000
_cell.length_c   1.000
_cell.angle_alpha   90.00
_cell.angle_beta   90.00
_cell.angle_gamma   90.00
#
_symmetry.space_group_name_H-M   'P 1'
#
loop_
_entity.id
_entity.type
_entity.pdbx_description
1 polymer ?
#
loop_
_entity_poly.entity_id
_entity_poly.type
_entity_poly.pdbx_seq_one_letter_code
_entity_poly.pdbx_strand_id
1 'polypeptide(L)'
;MKRKILIADKDASLKDAFRIIFSEDKYEILYAASAKDVEKVASSSPPEVYIVNVNLFKSSGVEVYKKLQKDHYLDNARFFFMKDENDTTELLGFQAEGVIEKPINFFKVHERIAKDDDLIVLVDEIAETEETVSAPVKPAPVKEETVKDDIGVKVGLGEGLAKELSARPVASTEDIGPELEAELRRVLGVTMEEMVPRLVDRMTPVLSSFVEDYTKRVLYEIAEKVIREEIEKLLKESGS
;
A
#
# COMPACT_ATOMS: atom_id res chain seq x y z
N MET A 1 -3.06 18.40 -2.97
CA MET A 1 -1.95 18.26 -3.94
C MET A 1 -1.65 16.78 -4.13
N LYS A 2 -1.07 16.38 -5.27
CA LYS A 2 -0.68 14.98 -5.49
C LYS A 2 0.63 14.67 -4.74
N ARG A 3 0.67 13.58 -3.98
CA ARG A 3 1.89 13.15 -3.26
C ARG A 3 2.89 12.59 -4.25
N LYS A 4 4.16 12.99 -4.15
CA LYS A 4 5.18 12.59 -5.12
C LYS A 4 5.96 11.37 -4.63
N ILE A 5 5.99 10.33 -5.45
CA ILE A 5 6.75 9.11 -5.21
C ILE A 5 7.83 9.00 -6.28
N LEU A 6 9.09 8.95 -5.88
CA LEU A 6 10.21 8.69 -6.78
C LEU A 6 10.62 7.23 -6.73
N ILE A 7 10.66 6.60 -7.90
CA ILE A 7 11.14 5.24 -8.09
C ILE A 7 12.47 5.30 -8.83
N ALA A 8 13.52 4.72 -8.25
CA ALA A 8 14.82 4.62 -8.87
C ALA A 8 15.22 3.16 -9.11
N ASP A 9 15.22 2.75 -10.38
CA ASP A 9 15.59 1.40 -10.81
C ASP A 9 16.14 1.44 -12.24
N LYS A 10 16.88 0.41 -12.65
CA LYS A 10 17.34 0.25 -14.04
C LYS A 10 16.22 -0.13 -15.01
N ASP A 11 15.15 -0.76 -14.50
CA ASP A 11 13.99 -1.17 -15.27
C ASP A 11 12.95 -0.05 -15.30
N ALA A 12 12.75 0.54 -16.49
CA ALA A 12 11.78 1.61 -16.69
C ALA A 12 10.34 1.12 -16.59
N SER A 13 10.09 -0.19 -16.78
CA SER A 13 8.75 -0.79 -16.75
C SER A 13 8.10 -0.68 -15.36
N LEU A 14 8.92 -0.57 -14.31
CA LEU A 14 8.46 -0.35 -12.93
C LEU A 14 7.65 0.93 -12.80
N LYS A 15 8.02 1.99 -13.53
CA LYS A 15 7.29 3.26 -13.50
C LYS A 15 5.82 3.06 -13.90
N ASP A 16 5.60 2.32 -14.98
CA ASP A 16 4.25 2.10 -15.52
C ASP A 16 3.44 1.19 -14.60
N ALA A 17 4.07 0.16 -14.03
CA ALA A 17 3.43 -0.70 -13.03
C ALA A 17 2.98 0.09 -11.79
N PHE A 18 3.82 0.98 -11.26
CA PHE A 18 3.44 1.83 -10.13
C PHE A 18 2.33 2.83 -10.50
N ARG A 19 2.32 3.38 -11.71
CA ARG A 19 1.23 4.27 -12.17
C ARG A 19 -0.12 3.56 -12.26
N ILE A 20 -0.12 2.27 -12.61
CA ILE A 20 -1.36 1.48 -12.67
C ILE A 20 -1.91 1.22 -11.26
N ILE A 21 -1.03 0.94 -10.30
CA ILE A 21 -1.45 0.58 -8.93
C ILE A 21 -1.79 1.81 -8.09
N PHE A 22 -0.99 2.87 -8.20
CA PHE A 22 -1.20 4.10 -7.44
C PHE A 22 -2.06 5.06 -8.27
N SER A 23 -3.23 5.43 -7.75
CA SER A 23 -4.16 6.32 -8.46
C SER A 23 -3.48 7.63 -8.84
N GLU A 24 -3.48 7.97 -10.14
CA GLU A 24 -2.90 9.21 -10.65
C GLU A 24 -3.52 10.46 -10.03
N ASP A 25 -4.73 10.36 -9.47
CA ASP A 25 -5.42 11.47 -8.80
C ASP A 25 -4.79 11.81 -7.43
N LYS A 26 -4.19 10.83 -6.75
CA LYS A 26 -3.60 11.00 -5.42
C LYS A 26 -2.08 11.07 -5.45
N TYR A 27 -1.44 10.30 -6.34
CA TYR A 27 0.01 10.18 -6.40
C TYR A 27 0.57 10.59 -7.76
N GLU A 28 1.73 11.25 -7.74
CA GLU A 28 2.54 11.54 -8.92
C GLU A 28 3.80 10.66 -8.88
N ILE A 29 3.90 9.76 -9.86
CA ILE A 29 5.02 8.82 -9.97
C ILE A 29 6.14 9.42 -10.83
N LEU A 30 7.27 9.68 -10.17
CA LEU A 30 8.53 10.13 -10.76
C LEU A 30 9.48 8.94 -10.91
N TYR A 31 10.34 8.97 -11.92
CA TYR A 31 11.26 7.87 -12.22
C TYR A 31 12.68 8.39 -12.47
N ALA A 32 13.66 7.65 -11.95
CA ALA A 32 15.08 7.91 -12.15
C ALA A 32 15.83 6.61 -12.51
N ALA A 33 16.61 6.62 -13.57
CA ALA A 33 17.42 5.47 -13.97
C ALA A 33 18.80 5.43 -13.29
N SER A 34 19.22 6.55 -12.69
CA SER A 34 20.57 6.71 -12.13
C SER A 34 20.58 7.57 -10.86
N ALA A 35 21.64 7.45 -10.07
CA ALA A 35 21.84 8.24 -8.85
C ALA A 35 21.78 9.75 -9.13
N LYS A 36 22.37 10.19 -10.25
CA LYS A 36 22.33 11.61 -10.66
C LYS A 36 20.93 12.10 -10.97
N ASP A 37 20.08 11.25 -11.53
CA ASP A 37 18.70 11.62 -11.83
C ASP A 37 17.88 11.69 -10.55
N VAL A 38 18.14 10.83 -9.57
CA VAL A 38 17.54 10.92 -8.24
C VAL A 38 17.83 12.27 -7.60
N GLU A 39 19.09 12.71 -7.62
CA GLU A 39 19.50 14.00 -7.06
C GLU A 39 18.85 15.19 -7.79
N LYS A 40 18.76 15.13 -9.12
CA LYS A 40 18.07 16.16 -9.91
C LYS A 40 16.60 16.25 -9.56
N VAL A 41 15.93 15.10 -9.40
CA VAL A 41 14.52 15.07 -9.00
C VAL A 41 14.35 15.60 -7.58
N ALA A 42 15.19 15.17 -6.64
CA ALA A 42 15.14 15.63 -5.24
C ALA A 42 15.31 17.16 -5.12
N SER A 43 16.22 17.75 -5.91
CA SER A 43 16.47 19.20 -5.90
C SER A 43 15.43 20.04 -6.65
N SER A 44 14.85 19.53 -7.74
CA SER A 44 13.86 20.28 -8.54
C SER A 44 12.43 20.12 -8.03
N SER A 45 12.08 18.92 -7.56
CA SER A 45 10.74 18.58 -7.12
C SER A 45 10.83 17.51 -6.02
N PRO A 46 11.07 17.89 -4.76
CA PRO A 46 11.35 16.92 -3.69
C PRO A 46 10.17 15.95 -3.52
N PRO A 47 10.41 14.64 -3.73
CA PRO A 47 9.46 13.58 -3.43
C PRO A 47 9.23 13.43 -1.92
N GLU A 48 8.03 12.98 -1.55
CA GLU A 48 7.71 12.59 -0.17
C GLU A 48 8.08 11.14 0.12
N VAL A 49 8.15 10.31 -0.92
CA VAL A 49 8.53 8.90 -0.81
C VAL A 49 9.59 8.59 -1.86
N TYR A 50 10.69 8.01 -1.43
CA TYR A 50 11.77 7.51 -2.24
C TYR A 50 11.77 5.99 -2.18
N ILE A 51 11.74 5.35 -3.35
CA ILE A 51 11.90 3.90 -3.49
C ILE A 51 13.09 3.67 -4.41
N VAL A 52 14.23 3.28 -3.84
CA VAL A 52 15.51 3.24 -4.57
C VAL A 52 16.10 1.85 -4.54
N ASN A 53 16.39 1.30 -5.72
CA ASN A 53 17.10 0.03 -5.83
C ASN A 53 18.53 0.15 -5.27
N VAL A 54 18.89 -0.80 -4.40
CA VAL A 54 20.24 -0.96 -3.85
C VAL A 54 21.27 -1.11 -4.98
N ASN A 55 20.94 -1.89 -6.01
CA ASN A 55 21.76 -2.08 -7.21
C ASN A 55 21.28 -1.19 -8.35
N LEU A 56 21.61 0.10 -8.24
CA LEU A 56 21.32 1.07 -9.30
C LEU A 56 22.40 1.02 -10.40
N PHE A 57 22.06 1.43 -11.61
CA PHE A 57 22.99 1.37 -12.73
C PHE A 57 24.25 2.23 -12.47
N LYS A 58 25.42 1.58 -12.35
CA LYS A 58 26.75 2.19 -12.10
C LYS A 58 26.88 2.95 -10.76
N SER A 59 25.94 2.80 -9.82
CA SER A 59 25.99 3.44 -8.50
C SER A 59 25.20 2.62 -7.49
N SER A 60 25.50 2.72 -6.18
CA SER A 60 24.70 2.01 -5.18
C SER A 60 23.57 2.89 -4.65
N GLY A 61 22.37 2.32 -4.47
CA GLY A 61 21.26 2.98 -3.79
C GLY A 61 21.58 3.40 -2.35
N VAL A 62 22.57 2.74 -1.72
CA VAL A 62 23.09 3.12 -0.40
C VAL A 62 23.84 4.46 -0.46
N GLU A 63 24.61 4.71 -1.53
CA GLU A 63 25.30 5.98 -1.73
C GLU A 63 24.30 7.11 -1.96
N VAL A 64 23.24 6.82 -2.73
CA VAL A 64 22.12 7.74 -2.96
C VAL A 64 21.47 8.12 -1.62
N TYR A 65 21.15 7.13 -0.78
CA TYR A 65 20.59 7.38 0.56
C TYR A 65 21.48 8.32 1.38
N LYS A 66 22.78 8.01 1.49
CA LYS A 66 23.72 8.83 2.27
C LYS A 66 23.79 10.27 1.78
N LYS A 67 23.74 10.45 0.46
CA LYS A 67 23.79 11.78 -0.16
C LYS A 67 22.52 12.57 0.07
N LEU A 68 21.35 11.95 -0.13
CA LEU A 68 20.06 12.56 0.16
C LEU A 68 19.92 12.94 1.64
N GLN A 69 20.44 12.10 2.54
CA GLN A 69 20.47 12.38 3.99
C GLN A 69 21.38 13.57 4.30
N LYS A 70 22.57 13.63 3.70
CA LYS A 70 23.52 14.73 3.89
C LYS A 70 22.96 16.07 3.41
N ASP A 71 22.21 16.03 2.31
CA ASP A 71 21.61 17.22 1.69
C ASP A 71 20.21 17.54 2.27
N HIS A 72 19.81 16.90 3.38
CA HIS A 72 18.54 17.13 4.10
C HIS A 72 17.26 16.87 3.28
N TYR A 73 17.34 16.09 2.19
CA TYR A 73 16.17 15.72 1.38
C TYR A 73 15.29 14.64 2.02
N LEU A 74 15.77 13.99 3.08
CA LEU A 74 15.07 12.91 3.78
C LEU A 74 14.41 13.36 5.09
N ASP A 75 14.58 14.61 5.51
CA ASP A 75 14.10 15.10 6.82
C ASP A 75 12.57 14.99 6.97
N ASN A 76 11.83 15.17 5.87
CA ASN A 76 10.37 15.04 5.81
C ASN A 76 9.91 14.00 4.78
N ALA A 77 10.80 13.12 4.34
CA ALA A 77 10.51 12.16 3.28
C ALA A 77 10.86 10.74 3.71
N ARG A 78 10.03 9.79 3.29
CA ARG A 78 10.22 8.37 3.59
C ARG A 78 11.13 7.75 2.56
N PHE A 79 12.01 6.87 3.00
CA PHE A 79 12.94 6.18 2.12
C PHE A 79 12.80 4.66 2.27
N PHE A 80 12.60 3.98 1.15
CA PHE A 80 12.55 2.54 1.04
C PHE A 80 13.67 2.05 0.12
N PHE A 81 14.42 1.05 0.59
CA PHE A 81 15.34 0.32 -0.28
C PHE A 81 14.56 -0.70 -1.10
N MET A 82 14.87 -0.83 -2.38
CA MET A 82 14.39 -1.92 -3.23
C MET A 82 15.53 -2.90 -3.47
N LYS A 83 15.26 -4.19 -3.30
CA LYS A 83 16.30 -5.23 -3.28
C LYS A 83 15.92 -6.40 -4.18
N ASP A 84 16.85 -6.87 -5.00
CA ASP A 84 16.71 -8.10 -5.76
C ASP A 84 16.92 -9.32 -4.82
N GLU A 85 16.28 -10.46 -5.10
CA GLU A 85 16.33 -11.68 -4.26
C GLU A 85 17.76 -12.16 -3.95
N ASN A 86 18.67 -12.01 -4.92
CA ASN A 86 20.06 -12.45 -4.81
C ASN A 86 21.02 -11.41 -4.21
N ASP A 87 20.50 -10.24 -3.82
CA ASP A 87 21.35 -9.21 -3.25
C ASP A 87 21.64 -9.51 -1.77
N THR A 88 22.90 -9.46 -1.36
CA THR A 88 23.33 -9.73 0.03
C THR A 88 23.70 -8.47 0.80
N THR A 89 23.42 -7.28 0.24
CA THR A 89 23.74 -6.00 0.88
C THR A 89 23.03 -5.90 2.23
N GLU A 90 23.82 -5.67 3.27
CA GLU A 90 23.33 -5.41 4.61
C GLU A 90 22.87 -3.95 4.71
N LEU A 91 21.59 -3.78 5.04
CA LEU A 91 20.96 -2.47 5.22
C LEU A 91 20.73 -2.14 6.71
N LEU A 92 21.29 -2.97 7.60
CA LEU A 92 21.27 -2.77 9.04
C LEU A 92 22.09 -1.51 9.39
N GLY A 93 21.43 -0.50 9.97
CA GLY A 93 22.06 0.76 10.39
C GLY A 93 21.66 1.99 9.58
N PHE A 94 20.87 1.84 8.50
CA PHE A 94 20.23 2.97 7.83
C PHE A 94 18.87 3.26 8.45
N GLN A 95 18.49 4.54 8.56
CA GLN A 95 17.17 4.98 9.05
C GLN A 95 16.12 4.92 7.94
N ALA A 96 16.24 3.96 7.02
CA ALA A 96 15.22 3.74 6.01
C ALA A 96 13.97 3.14 6.65
N GLU A 97 12.82 3.53 6.13
CA GLU A 97 11.50 3.06 6.58
C GLU A 97 11.34 1.55 6.39
N GLY A 98 11.99 1.00 5.37
CA GLY A 98 12.03 -0.44 5.16
C GLY A 98 12.64 -0.86 3.83
N VAL A 99 12.51 -2.16 3.57
CA VAL A 99 13.00 -2.82 2.37
C VAL A 99 11.83 -3.43 1.60
N ILE A 100 11.85 -3.26 0.27
CA ILE A 100 10.93 -3.82 -0.71
C ILE A 100 11.70 -4.85 -1.53
N GLU A 101 11.35 -6.11 -1.37
CA GLU A 101 11.97 -7.21 -2.10
C GLU A 101 11.28 -7.42 -3.45
N LYS A 102 12.08 -7.80 -4.45
CA LYS A 102 11.57 -8.25 -5.75
C LYS A 102 11.39 -9.78 -5.74
N PRO A 103 10.32 -10.31 -6.37
CA PRO A 103 9.30 -9.61 -7.16
C PRO A 103 8.39 -8.71 -6.30
N ILE A 104 8.13 -7.50 -6.78
CA ILE A 104 7.45 -6.47 -5.99
C ILE A 104 5.98 -6.83 -5.78
N ASN A 105 5.58 -6.94 -4.52
CA ASN A 105 4.17 -6.99 -4.16
C ASN A 105 3.62 -5.57 -4.00
N PHE A 106 3.05 -5.03 -5.07
CA PHE A 106 2.55 -3.64 -5.09
C PHE A 106 1.45 -3.36 -4.06
N PHE A 107 0.64 -4.35 -3.68
CA PHE A 107 -0.37 -4.19 -2.63
C PHE A 107 0.27 -3.92 -1.28
N LYS A 108 1.32 -4.67 -0.90
CA LYS A 108 2.07 -4.44 0.34
C LYS A 108 2.77 -3.07 0.34
N VAL A 109 3.30 -2.66 -0.81
CA VAL A 109 3.94 -1.34 -0.95
C VAL A 109 2.92 -0.22 -0.81
N HIS A 110 1.76 -0.35 -1.47
CA HIS A 110 0.66 0.60 -1.33
C HIS A 110 0.18 0.68 0.12
N GLU A 111 -0.03 -0.45 0.79
CA GLU A 111 -0.43 -0.48 2.20
C GLU A 111 0.60 0.22 3.11
N ARG A 112 1.90 0.00 2.89
CA ARG A 112 2.97 0.67 3.67
C ARG A 112 3.01 2.18 3.45
N ILE A 113 2.74 2.65 2.23
CA ILE A 113 2.74 4.06 1.89
C ILE A 113 1.44 4.75 2.35
N ALA A 114 0.31 4.06 2.24
CA ALA A 114 -1.03 4.57 2.55
C ALA A 114 -1.45 4.43 4.02
N LYS A 115 -0.81 3.55 4.80
CA LYS A 115 -1.14 3.31 6.23
C LYS A 115 -1.16 4.57 7.09
N ASP A 116 -0.46 5.62 6.68
CA ASP A 116 -0.40 6.88 7.42
C ASP A 116 -1.29 7.98 6.82
N ASP A 117 -1.84 7.78 5.62
CA ASP A 117 -2.75 8.75 5.00
C ASP A 117 -4.11 8.79 5.72
N ASP A 118 -4.58 7.66 6.26
CA ASP A 118 -5.83 7.62 7.05
C ASP A 118 -5.65 8.18 8.49
N LEU A 119 -4.41 8.31 8.97
CA LEU A 119 -4.11 8.88 10.29
C LEU A 119 -4.04 10.41 10.25
N ILE A 120 -3.67 11.01 9.12
CA ILE A 120 -3.54 12.48 8.98
C ILE A 120 -4.90 13.16 8.81
N VAL A 121 -5.90 12.49 8.22
CA VAL A 121 -7.26 13.05 8.08
C VAL A 121 -7.94 13.26 9.44
N LEU A 122 -7.56 12.51 10.48
CA LEU A 122 -8.12 12.64 11.81
C LEU A 122 -7.48 13.73 12.67
N VAL A 123 -6.37 14.36 12.24
CA VAL A 123 -5.71 15.41 13.05
C VAL A 123 -6.16 16.81 12.63
N ASP A 124 -6.56 17.00 11.37
CA ASP A 124 -7.10 18.28 10.89
C ASP A 124 -8.53 18.54 11.38
N GLU A 125 -9.34 17.51 11.68
CA GLU A 125 -10.70 17.70 12.22
C GLU A 125 -10.75 18.10 13.71
N ILE A 126 -9.65 17.95 14.47
CA ILE A 126 -9.64 18.26 15.91
C ILE A 126 -9.09 19.68 16.19
N ALA A 127 -8.45 20.31 15.21
CA ALA A 127 -7.84 21.64 15.37
C ALA A 127 -8.86 22.80 15.29
N GLU A 128 -10.09 22.58 14.82
CA GLU A 128 -11.09 23.66 14.66
C GLU A 128 -12.08 23.81 15.84
N THR A 129 -11.90 23.10 16.97
CA THR A 129 -12.90 23.16 18.08
C THR A 129 -12.39 23.73 19.41
N GLU A 130 -11.25 24.40 19.44
CA GLU A 130 -10.83 25.18 20.61
C GLU A 130 -10.88 26.69 20.34
N GLU A 131 -12.07 27.28 20.44
CA GLU A 131 -12.25 28.60 21.04
C GLU A 131 -13.75 28.90 21.25
N THR A 132 -14.25 28.69 22.47
CA THR A 132 -14.98 29.71 23.23
C THR A 132 -15.34 29.19 24.63
N VAL A 133 -14.75 29.86 25.62
CA VAL A 133 -14.93 29.68 27.05
C VAL A 133 -16.22 30.40 27.51
N SER A 134 -17.11 29.75 28.29
CA SER A 134 -17.54 30.23 29.62
C SER A 134 -18.71 29.41 30.24
N ALA A 135 -18.37 28.55 31.22
CA ALA A 135 -18.95 28.44 32.58
C ALA A 135 -20.49 28.11 32.78
N PRO A 136 -20.97 27.77 34.00
CA PRO A 136 -21.17 26.36 34.40
C PRO A 136 -22.53 26.04 35.09
N VAL A 137 -22.73 24.75 35.45
CA VAL A 137 -23.58 24.20 36.55
C VAL A 137 -25.08 23.89 36.25
N LYS A 138 -25.51 22.61 36.21
CA LYS A 138 -26.08 21.76 37.31
C LYS A 138 -26.74 20.46 36.77
N PRO A 139 -26.81 19.34 37.53
CA PRO A 139 -27.21 18.02 37.02
C PRO A 139 -28.61 17.51 37.47
N ALA A 140 -29.13 16.55 36.69
CA ALA A 140 -30.12 15.49 37.01
C ALA A 140 -31.61 15.90 37.21
N PRO A 141 -32.62 14.99 37.12
CA PRO A 141 -32.52 13.51 37.13
C PRO A 141 -33.40 12.70 36.14
N VAL A 142 -33.03 11.42 36.11
CA VAL A 142 -33.65 10.20 35.55
C VAL A 142 -35.11 9.99 35.99
N LYS A 143 -35.92 9.40 35.10
CA LYS A 143 -37.05 8.53 35.47
C LYS A 143 -37.08 7.29 34.56
N GLU A 144 -36.99 6.14 35.20
CA GLU A 144 -37.35 4.81 34.70
C GLU A 144 -38.88 4.70 34.54
N GLU A 145 -39.36 3.88 33.61
CA GLU A 145 -40.36 2.82 33.87
C GLU A 145 -40.69 1.96 32.63
N THR A 146 -40.36 0.66 32.75
CA THR A 146 -41.17 -0.56 32.48
C THR A 146 -41.83 -0.85 31.12
N VAL A 147 -41.23 -1.84 30.42
CA VAL A 147 -41.75 -3.19 30.02
C VAL A 147 -43.21 -3.33 29.53
N LYS A 148 -43.38 -3.86 28.29
CA LYS A 148 -44.12 -5.11 28.00
C LYS A 148 -43.87 -5.63 26.58
N ASP A 149 -43.76 -6.96 26.51
CA ASP A 149 -43.50 -7.82 25.36
C ASP A 149 -44.59 -7.79 24.28
N ASP A 150 -44.21 -7.99 23.01
CA ASP A 150 -44.82 -9.03 22.18
C ASP A 150 -43.96 -9.41 20.97
N ILE A 151 -43.95 -10.71 20.67
CA ILE A 151 -43.04 -11.43 19.76
C ILE A 151 -43.55 -11.36 18.32
N GLY A 152 -42.65 -11.08 17.36
CA GLY A 152 -42.92 -11.19 15.93
C GLY A 152 -41.65 -11.12 15.07
N VAL A 153 -41.08 -12.28 14.75
CA VAL A 153 -39.84 -12.49 13.98
C VAL A 153 -39.90 -11.84 12.58
N LYS A 154 -38.92 -10.98 12.26
CA LYS A 154 -38.50 -10.68 10.87
C LYS A 154 -36.98 -10.51 10.81
N VAL A 155 -36.35 -11.35 9.99
CA VAL A 155 -34.91 -11.46 9.77
C VAL A 155 -34.41 -10.25 8.98
N GLY A 156 -33.54 -9.45 9.59
CA GLY A 156 -32.80 -8.35 8.96
C GLY A 156 -31.33 -8.45 9.35
N LEU A 157 -30.48 -8.85 8.40
CA LEU A 157 -29.04 -8.91 8.57
C LEU A 157 -28.44 -7.55 8.19
N GLY A 158 -28.21 -6.73 9.21
CA GLY A 158 -27.52 -5.46 9.15
C GLY A 158 -27.62 -4.77 10.51
N GLU A 159 -26.48 -4.37 11.07
CA GLU A 159 -26.38 -3.46 12.22
C GLU A 159 -26.64 -4.08 13.61
N GLY A 160 -25.60 -4.65 14.23
CA GLY A 160 -25.71 -5.17 15.60
C GLY A 160 -24.44 -5.66 16.30
N LEU A 161 -23.23 -5.29 15.85
CA LEU A 161 -21.97 -5.75 16.47
C LEU A 161 -21.07 -4.61 17.00
N ALA A 162 -21.64 -3.42 17.25
CA ALA A 162 -20.90 -2.25 17.74
C ALA A 162 -21.32 -1.77 19.14
N LYS A 163 -22.14 -2.52 19.89
CA LYS A 163 -22.69 -2.03 21.17
C LYS A 163 -22.66 -3.02 22.34
N GLU A 164 -21.63 -3.85 22.40
CA GLU A 164 -21.34 -4.69 23.58
C GLU A 164 -19.86 -4.67 24.01
N LEU A 165 -19.12 -3.63 23.62
CA LEU A 165 -17.69 -3.46 23.90
C LEU A 165 -17.35 -2.33 24.89
N SER A 166 -18.33 -1.76 25.60
CA SER A 166 -18.10 -0.57 26.44
C SER A 166 -18.26 -0.77 27.95
N ALA A 167 -18.32 -1.99 28.46
CA ALA A 167 -18.51 -2.21 29.90
C ALA A 167 -17.79 -3.45 30.45
N ARG A 168 -16.48 -3.57 30.23
CA ARG A 168 -15.60 -4.32 31.15
C ARG A 168 -14.29 -3.55 31.35
N PRO A 169 -13.80 -3.42 32.59
CA PRO A 169 -12.54 -2.77 32.85
C PRO A 169 -11.43 -3.56 32.16
N VAL A 170 -10.52 -2.82 31.52
CA VAL A 170 -9.29 -3.33 30.90
C VAL A 170 -8.45 -3.96 32.02
N ALA A 171 -8.64 -5.25 32.24
CA ALA A 171 -7.71 -6.07 32.97
C ALA A 171 -6.49 -6.27 32.07
N SER A 172 -5.34 -5.95 32.63
CA SER A 172 -3.99 -6.14 32.10
C SER A 172 -3.83 -7.42 31.27
N THR A 173 -3.12 -7.28 30.14
CA THR A 173 -2.59 -8.37 29.34
C THR A 173 -1.62 -9.22 30.16
N GLU A 174 -2.15 -10.17 30.93
CA GLU A 174 -1.40 -11.25 31.56
C GLU A 174 -2.15 -12.56 31.30
N ASP A 175 -1.44 -13.50 30.67
CA ASP A 175 -1.79 -14.90 30.42
C ASP A 175 -3.14 -15.22 29.75
N ILE A 176 -3.16 -15.10 28.41
CA ILE A 176 -3.96 -16.00 27.59
C ILE A 176 -3.29 -17.38 27.72
N GLY A 177 -3.84 -18.25 28.56
CA GLY A 177 -3.27 -19.58 28.79
C GLY A 177 -3.06 -20.36 27.47
N PRO A 178 -2.02 -21.21 27.38
CA PRO A 178 -1.63 -21.90 26.15
C PRO A 178 -2.72 -22.79 25.54
N GLU A 179 -3.72 -23.15 26.35
CA GLU A 179 -4.88 -23.95 25.94
C GLU A 179 -5.87 -23.16 25.08
N LEU A 180 -6.12 -21.88 25.41
CA LEU A 180 -7.01 -21.03 24.62
C LEU A 180 -6.36 -20.62 23.30
N GLU A 181 -5.04 -20.40 23.28
CA GLU A 181 -4.30 -20.13 22.05
C GLU A 181 -4.28 -21.36 21.11
N ALA A 182 -4.10 -22.56 21.67
CA ALA A 182 -4.16 -23.81 20.90
C ALA A 182 -5.55 -24.04 20.30
N GLU A 183 -6.62 -23.81 21.06
CA GLU A 183 -7.99 -23.97 20.58
C GLU A 183 -8.34 -22.91 19.51
N LEU A 184 -7.90 -21.67 19.71
CA LEU A 184 -8.08 -20.59 18.72
C LEU A 184 -7.35 -20.92 17.40
N ARG A 185 -6.09 -21.38 17.47
CA ARG A 185 -5.33 -21.80 16.28
C ARG A 185 -5.97 -23.00 15.59
N ARG A 186 -6.53 -23.95 16.33
CA ARG A 186 -7.24 -25.10 15.78
C ARG A 186 -8.50 -24.68 15.03
N VAL A 187 -9.33 -23.81 15.63
CA VAL A 187 -10.56 -23.31 14.99
C VAL A 187 -10.26 -22.45 13.77
N LEU A 188 -9.25 -21.57 13.85
CA LEU A 188 -8.78 -20.80 12.69
C LEU A 188 -8.19 -21.69 11.60
N GLY A 189 -7.42 -22.71 11.96
CA GLY A 189 -6.86 -23.66 10.99
C GLY A 189 -7.95 -24.38 10.20
N VAL A 190 -8.95 -24.95 10.90
CA VAL A 190 -10.06 -25.66 10.26
C VAL A 190 -10.90 -24.72 9.38
N THR A 191 -11.19 -23.51 9.85
CA THR A 191 -11.96 -22.54 9.06
C THR A 191 -11.20 -22.04 7.83
N MET A 192 -9.88 -21.82 7.93
CA MET A 192 -9.05 -21.45 6.79
C MET A 192 -8.91 -22.60 5.78
N GLU A 193 -8.75 -23.84 6.24
CA GLU A 193 -8.70 -25.03 5.36
C GLU A 193 -9.99 -25.21 4.55
N GLU A 194 -11.16 -24.82 5.09
CA GLU A 194 -12.42 -24.87 4.35
C GLU A 194 -12.66 -23.66 3.44
N MET A 195 -12.18 -22.47 3.84
CA MET A 195 -12.41 -21.23 3.08
C MET A 195 -11.44 -21.06 1.90
N VAL A 196 -10.19 -21.51 2.04
CA VAL A 196 -9.16 -21.35 1.00
C VAL A 196 -9.55 -22.02 -0.32
N PRO A 197 -10.01 -23.29 -0.36
CA PRO A 197 -10.42 -23.93 -1.61
C PRO A 197 -11.59 -23.19 -2.27
N ARG A 198 -12.58 -22.75 -1.48
CA ARG A 198 -13.74 -21.99 -1.99
C ARG A 198 -13.35 -20.64 -2.56
N LEU A 199 -12.40 -19.96 -1.93
CA LEU A 199 -11.87 -18.69 -2.42
C LEU A 199 -11.08 -18.89 -3.71
N VAL A 200 -10.22 -19.92 -3.75
CA VAL A 200 -9.45 -20.28 -4.94
C VAL A 200 -10.37 -20.65 -6.09
N ASP A 201 -11.37 -21.50 -5.89
CA ASP A 201 -12.33 -21.89 -6.93
C ASP A 201 -13.10 -20.69 -7.49
N ARG A 202 -13.40 -19.70 -6.64
CA ARG A 202 -14.13 -18.49 -7.03
C ARG A 202 -13.23 -17.47 -7.73
N MET A 203 -11.97 -17.36 -7.32
CA MET A 203 -11.01 -16.41 -7.88
C MET A 203 -10.32 -16.92 -9.15
N THR A 204 -10.11 -18.23 -9.27
CA THR A 204 -9.45 -18.88 -10.42
C THR A 204 -10.05 -18.43 -11.76
N PRO A 205 -11.37 -18.50 -12.01
CA PRO A 205 -11.92 -18.09 -13.30
C PRO A 205 -11.73 -16.60 -13.59
N VAL A 206 -11.79 -15.74 -12.56
CA VAL A 206 -11.60 -14.29 -12.71
C VAL A 206 -10.15 -13.95 -13.06
N LEU A 207 -9.20 -14.59 -12.38
CA LEU A 207 -7.78 -14.43 -12.65
C LEU A 207 -7.41 -15.00 -14.02
N SER A 208 -7.94 -16.17 -14.39
CA SER A 208 -7.75 -16.74 -15.72
C SER A 208 -8.26 -15.83 -16.82
N SER A 209 -9.48 -15.28 -16.69
CA SER A 209 -9.99 -14.33 -17.70
C SER A 209 -9.14 -13.06 -17.79
N PHE A 210 -8.69 -12.55 -16.65
CA PHE A 210 -7.85 -11.36 -16.62
C PHE A 210 -6.50 -11.59 -17.31
N VAL A 211 -5.85 -12.72 -17.03
CA VAL A 211 -4.58 -13.10 -17.66
C VAL A 211 -4.76 -13.30 -19.16
N GLU A 212 -5.82 -14.01 -19.59
CA GLU A 212 -6.09 -14.19 -21.01
C GLU A 212 -6.32 -12.85 -21.75
N ASP A 213 -7.10 -11.95 -21.18
CA ASP A 213 -7.39 -10.65 -21.78
C ASP A 213 -6.17 -9.76 -21.84
N TYR A 214 -5.35 -9.77 -20.78
CA TYR A 214 -4.08 -9.05 -20.73
C TYR A 214 -3.10 -9.60 -21.77
N THR A 215 -2.91 -10.92 -21.82
CA THR A 215 -2.03 -11.57 -22.80
C THR A 215 -2.47 -11.30 -24.23
N LYS A 216 -3.77 -11.34 -24.53
CA LYS A 216 -4.30 -10.97 -25.85
C LYS A 216 -3.91 -9.54 -26.21
N ARG A 217 -4.19 -8.55 -25.33
CA ARG A 217 -3.88 -7.14 -25.62
C ARG A 217 -2.39 -6.92 -25.87
N VAL A 218 -1.54 -7.42 -24.98
CA VAL A 218 -0.09 -7.23 -25.10
C VAL A 218 0.46 -7.92 -26.36
N LEU A 219 0.02 -9.15 -26.66
CA LEU A 219 0.45 -9.83 -27.87
C LEU A 219 -0.02 -9.13 -29.15
N TYR A 220 -1.23 -8.57 -29.17
CA TYR A 220 -1.72 -7.79 -30.30
C TYR A 220 -0.87 -6.53 -30.53
N GLU A 221 -0.57 -5.77 -29.48
CA GLU A 221 0.25 -4.55 -29.60
C GLU A 221 1.68 -4.86 -30.08
N ILE A 222 2.29 -5.93 -29.56
CA ILE A 222 3.62 -6.35 -29.98
C ILE A 222 3.58 -6.84 -31.44
N ALA A 223 2.62 -7.70 -31.78
CA ALA A 223 2.48 -8.21 -33.14
C ALA A 223 2.26 -7.07 -34.15
N GLU A 224 1.43 -6.08 -33.82
CA GLU A 224 1.20 -4.92 -34.67
C GLU A 224 2.49 -4.12 -34.90
N LYS A 225 3.29 -3.87 -33.85
CA LYS A 225 4.58 -3.18 -33.98
C LYS A 225 5.55 -3.94 -34.88
N VAL A 226 5.70 -5.25 -34.64
CA VAL A 226 6.62 -6.10 -35.44
C VAL A 226 6.20 -6.13 -36.91
N ILE A 227 4.89 -6.27 -37.18
CA ILE A 227 4.37 -6.26 -38.55
C ILE A 227 4.65 -4.91 -39.23
N ARG A 228 4.44 -3.78 -38.54
CA ARG A 228 4.73 -2.44 -39.09
C ARG A 228 6.21 -2.27 -39.39
N GLU A 229 7.09 -2.66 -38.47
CA GLU A 229 8.54 -2.57 -38.66
C GLU A 229 9.04 -3.41 -39.85
N GLU A 230 8.54 -4.63 -40.01
CA GLU A 230 8.95 -5.49 -41.13
C GLU A 230 8.40 -4.97 -42.48
N ILE A 231 7.17 -4.42 -42.50
CA ILE A 231 6.62 -3.77 -43.71
C ILE A 231 7.48 -2.56 -44.09
N GLU A 232 7.85 -1.69 -43.14
CA GLU A 232 8.70 -0.53 -43.42
C GLU A 232 10.08 -0.92 -43.93
N LYS A 233 10.65 -2.00 -43.39
CA LYS A 233 11.92 -2.55 -43.84
C LYS A 233 11.82 -3.07 -45.29
N LEU A 234 10.79 -3.85 -45.61
CA LEU A 234 10.55 -4.35 -46.97
C LEU A 234 10.29 -3.21 -47.97
N LEU A 235 9.61 -2.14 -47.57
CA LEU A 235 9.40 -0.96 -48.40
C LEU A 235 10.71 -0.19 -48.66
N LYS A 236 11.63 -0.13 -47.70
CA LYS A 236 12.96 0.48 -47.89
C LYS A 236 13.85 -0.37 -48.81
N GLU A 237 13.80 -1.69 -48.67
CA GLU A 237 14.59 -2.63 -49.48
C GLU A 237 14.09 -2.74 -50.93
N SER A 238 12.80 -2.55 -51.19
CA SER A 238 12.21 -2.58 -52.54
C SER A 238 12.28 -1.24 -53.30
N GLY A 239 12.66 -0.15 -52.61
CA GLY A 239 12.81 1.19 -53.18
C GLY A 239 14.24 1.60 -53.55
N SER A 240 15.24 0.73 -53.37
CA SER A 240 16.63 0.88 -53.86
C SER A 240 16.89 -0.05 -55.03
#